data_AF-V4U7F9-F1
#
_entry.id   AF-V4U7F9-F1
#
_cell.length_a   1.000
_cell.length_b   1.000
_cell.length_c   1.000
_cell.angle_alpha   90.00
_cell.angle_beta   90.00
_cell.angle_gamma   90.00
#
_symmetry.space_group_name_H-M   'P 1'
#
loop_
_entity.id
_entity.type
_entity.pdbx_description
1 polymer ?
#
loop_
_entity_poly.entity_id
_entity_poly.type
_entity_poly.pdbx_seq_one_letter_code
_entity_poly.pdbx_strand_id
1 'polypeptide(L)'
;MREPTVVGTESNGGSVGSIAQSPPPQALLERLKDYGQEDAFALWDELSPDERDHLVKDIESLDLPRVDRIIRCSLRSQGLPVAAIEPVPERSVSTVEERTMDERERWWKMGLKAISDGKLAVLLLSGGQGTRLGSSDPKGCVNVGLPSGKSLFQLQAERILCVQRLAAQVTSEGGGSGSALIHWYIMTSPFTDDATRKYFESHKYFGLESDQVTFFQQGTIPCVSKDGRFIMETPYK
;
A
#
# COMPACT_ATOMS: atom_id res chain seq x y z
N MET A 1 0.52 9.27 -87.01
CA MET A 1 1.61 8.32 -86.71
C MET A 1 2.34 8.78 -85.46
N ARG A 2 2.04 8.13 -84.33
CA ARG A 2 2.90 7.91 -83.16
C ARG A 2 2.10 7.01 -82.22
N GLU A 3 2.45 5.74 -82.18
CA GLU A 3 1.95 4.75 -81.21
C GLU A 3 2.80 4.81 -79.92
N PRO A 4 2.28 4.33 -78.78
CA PRO A 4 2.94 4.39 -77.48
C PRO A 4 3.76 3.13 -77.18
N THR A 5 4.77 3.25 -76.30
CA THR A 5 5.51 2.11 -75.76
C THR A 5 5.37 2.09 -74.24
N VAL A 6 4.85 0.96 -73.74
CA VAL A 6 4.71 0.58 -72.34
C VAL A 6 6.03 0.00 -71.84
N VAL A 7 6.48 0.39 -70.66
CA VAL A 7 7.47 -0.37 -69.87
C VAL A 7 6.97 -0.41 -68.43
N GLY A 8 6.66 -1.61 -67.97
CA GLY A 8 6.32 -1.89 -66.59
C GLY A 8 7.55 -2.00 -65.71
N THR A 9 7.39 -1.70 -64.42
CA THR A 9 8.33 -2.03 -63.37
C THR A 9 7.58 -2.56 -62.16
N GLU A 10 8.18 -3.60 -61.59
CA GLU A 10 7.57 -4.62 -60.76
C GLU A 10 7.28 -4.16 -59.33
N SER A 11 6.25 -4.79 -58.79
CA SER A 11 5.82 -4.80 -57.40
C SER A 11 6.92 -5.30 -56.47
N ASN A 12 7.25 -4.52 -55.43
CA ASN A 12 7.87 -5.05 -54.23
C ASN A 12 6.92 -4.83 -53.05
N GLY A 13 5.94 -5.73 -52.96
CA GLY A 13 5.03 -5.83 -51.82
C GLY A 13 5.74 -6.47 -50.64
N GLY A 14 6.34 -5.64 -49.78
CA GLY A 14 6.70 -6.04 -48.43
C GLY A 14 5.42 -6.20 -47.61
N SER A 15 4.91 -7.43 -47.52
CA SER A 15 3.87 -7.79 -46.56
C SER A 15 4.46 -7.69 -45.15
N VAL A 16 4.18 -6.59 -44.47
CA VAL A 16 4.27 -6.54 -43.01
C VAL A 16 3.18 -7.48 -42.53
N GLY A 17 3.58 -8.63 -42.00
CA GLY A 17 2.67 -9.63 -41.47
C GLY A 17 1.69 -8.99 -40.50
N SER A 18 0.41 -9.07 -40.84
CA SER A 18 -0.69 -8.80 -39.92
C SER A 18 -0.53 -9.77 -38.75
N ILE A 19 -0.07 -9.25 -37.60
CA ILE A 19 -0.20 -9.97 -36.33
C ILE A 19 -1.70 -10.15 -36.15
N ALA A 20 -2.19 -11.39 -36.25
CA ALA A 20 -3.60 -11.69 -36.04
C ALA A 20 -4.01 -11.14 -34.67
N GLN A 21 -4.78 -10.03 -34.68
CA GLN A 21 -5.24 -9.38 -33.47
C GLN A 21 -6.28 -10.29 -32.82
N SER A 22 -5.88 -11.01 -31.77
CA SER A 22 -6.82 -11.73 -30.91
C SER A 22 -7.72 -10.72 -30.21
N PRO A 23 -9.05 -10.87 -30.25
CA PRO A 23 -9.97 -9.99 -29.52
C PRO A 23 -9.75 -10.11 -28.00
N PRO A 24 -10.21 -9.13 -27.20
CA PRO A 24 -10.20 -9.24 -25.75
C PRO A 24 -10.99 -10.47 -25.29
N PRO A 25 -10.67 -11.08 -24.13
CA PRO A 25 -11.40 -12.23 -23.61
C PRO A 25 -12.89 -11.89 -23.45
N GLN A 26 -13.74 -12.51 -24.28
CA GLN A 26 -15.15 -12.13 -24.42
C GLN A 26 -15.91 -12.18 -23.09
N ALA A 27 -15.67 -13.20 -22.27
CA ALA A 27 -16.30 -13.34 -20.96
C ALA A 27 -15.92 -12.21 -19.99
N LEU A 28 -14.67 -11.73 -20.04
CA LEU A 28 -14.20 -10.64 -19.19
C LEU A 28 -14.76 -9.30 -19.66
N LEU A 29 -14.82 -9.08 -20.99
CA LEU A 29 -15.45 -7.92 -21.59
C LEU A 29 -16.94 -7.82 -21.23
N GLU A 30 -17.68 -8.93 -21.33
CA GLU A 30 -19.10 -9.00 -20.93
C GLU A 30 -19.27 -8.69 -19.44
N ARG A 31 -18.42 -9.27 -18.59
CA ARG A 31 -18.43 -8.99 -17.15
C ARG A 31 -18.15 -7.51 -16.84
N LEU A 32 -17.25 -6.85 -17.56
CA LEU A 32 -17.00 -5.41 -17.36
C LEU A 32 -18.18 -4.54 -17.81
N LYS A 33 -18.89 -4.94 -18.87
CA LYS A 33 -20.12 -4.24 -19.32
C LYS A 33 -21.20 -4.22 -18.25
N ASP A 34 -21.33 -5.30 -17.47
CA ASP A 34 -22.28 -5.37 -16.35
C ASP A 34 -22.00 -4.28 -15.28
N TYR A 35 -20.77 -3.76 -15.24
CA TYR A 35 -20.33 -2.69 -14.34
C TYR A 35 -20.05 -1.35 -15.04
N GLY A 36 -20.28 -1.24 -16.36
CA GLY A 36 -19.98 -0.06 -17.16
C GLY A 36 -18.48 0.28 -17.24
N GLN A 37 -17.62 -0.75 -17.26
CA GLN A 37 -16.16 -0.65 -17.24
C GLN A 37 -15.51 -1.20 -18.52
N GLU A 38 -16.27 -1.39 -19.59
CA GLU A 38 -15.77 -1.96 -20.86
C GLU A 38 -14.68 -1.12 -21.54
N ASP A 39 -14.63 0.18 -21.24
CA ASP A 39 -13.62 1.10 -21.77
C ASP A 39 -12.19 0.75 -21.32
N ALA A 40 -12.02 -0.09 -20.30
CA ALA A 40 -10.71 -0.62 -19.92
C ALA A 40 -10.03 -1.38 -21.07
N PHE A 41 -10.79 -1.88 -22.05
CA PHE A 41 -10.27 -2.52 -23.27
C PHE A 41 -10.24 -1.62 -24.50
N ALA A 42 -10.48 -0.31 -24.36
CA ALA A 42 -10.62 0.60 -25.51
C ALA A 42 -9.40 0.64 -26.46
N LEU A 43 -8.19 0.42 -25.92
CA LEU A 43 -6.93 0.44 -26.68
C LEU A 43 -6.32 -0.95 -26.90
N TRP A 44 -7.12 -2.02 -26.76
CA TRP A 44 -6.65 -3.41 -26.84
C TRP A 44 -5.87 -3.75 -28.13
N ASP A 45 -6.30 -3.19 -29.26
CA ASP A 45 -5.70 -3.46 -30.56
C ASP A 45 -4.29 -2.86 -30.72
N GLU A 46 -3.93 -1.90 -29.86
CA GLU A 46 -2.60 -1.27 -29.80
C GLU A 46 -1.63 -2.04 -28.90
N LEU A 47 -2.11 -2.97 -28.08
CA LEU A 47 -1.31 -3.69 -27.10
C LEU A 47 -0.52 -4.85 -27.71
N SER A 48 0.71 -5.02 -27.22
CA SER A 48 1.49 -6.24 -27.42
C SER A 48 0.88 -7.44 -26.65
N PRO A 49 1.25 -8.69 -26.99
CA PRO A 49 0.76 -9.86 -26.27
C PRO A 49 1.04 -9.84 -24.76
N ASP A 50 2.21 -9.36 -24.34
CA ASP A 50 2.58 -9.29 -22.92
C ASP A 50 1.75 -8.23 -22.17
N GLU A 51 1.47 -7.09 -22.81
CA GLU A 51 0.62 -6.03 -22.24
C GLU A 51 -0.84 -6.48 -22.12
N ARG A 52 -1.35 -7.25 -23.10
CA ARG A 52 -2.67 -7.87 -23.05
C ARG A 52 -2.81 -8.82 -21.86
N ASP A 53 -1.83 -9.69 -21.68
CA ASP A 53 -1.79 -10.62 -20.55
C ASP A 53 -1.70 -9.89 -19.21
N HIS A 54 -0.97 -8.77 -19.15
CA HIS A 54 -0.89 -7.93 -17.96
C HIS A 54 -2.24 -7.31 -17.61
N LEU A 55 -2.89 -6.66 -18.58
CA LEU A 55 -4.19 -6.02 -18.39
C LEU A 55 -5.26 -7.02 -17.94
N VAL A 56 -5.30 -8.21 -18.57
CA VAL A 56 -6.26 -9.27 -18.19
C VAL A 56 -6.03 -9.70 -16.74
N LYS A 57 -4.79 -9.98 -16.34
CA LYS A 57 -4.49 -10.40 -14.96
C LYS A 57 -4.81 -9.31 -13.94
N ASP A 58 -4.53 -8.05 -14.26
CA ASP A 58 -4.82 -6.93 -13.36
C ASP A 58 -6.33 -6.78 -13.14
N ILE A 59 -7.12 -6.80 -14.21
CA ILE A 59 -8.59 -6.75 -14.13
C ILE A 59 -9.15 -7.98 -13.40
N GLU A 60 -8.63 -9.18 -13.67
CA GLU A 60 -9.07 -10.42 -13.01
C GLU A 60 -8.78 -10.43 -11.51
N SER A 61 -7.76 -9.67 -11.06
CA SER A 61 -7.46 -9.51 -9.64
C SER A 61 -8.50 -8.66 -8.89
N LEU A 62 -9.33 -7.90 -9.62
CA LEU A 62 -10.33 -7.01 -9.03
C LEU A 62 -11.60 -7.76 -8.59
N ASP A 63 -12.04 -7.47 -7.37
CA ASP A 63 -13.40 -7.78 -6.92
C ASP A 63 -14.37 -6.73 -7.50
N LEU A 64 -14.73 -6.89 -8.79
CA LEU A 64 -15.63 -5.98 -9.51
C LEU A 64 -16.95 -5.70 -8.77
N PRO A 65 -17.68 -6.71 -8.22
CA PRO A 65 -18.86 -6.43 -7.40
C PRO A 65 -18.59 -5.49 -6.23
N ARG A 66 -17.48 -5.68 -5.51
CA ARG A 66 -17.10 -4.82 -4.39
C ARG A 66 -16.72 -3.42 -4.86
N VAL A 67 -15.94 -3.31 -5.94
CA VAL A 67 -15.50 -2.03 -6.50
C VAL A 67 -16.69 -1.21 -6.98
N ASP A 68 -17.62 -1.80 -7.74
CA ASP A 68 -18.86 -1.14 -8.18
C ASP A 68 -19.69 -0.65 -6.99
N ARG A 69 -19.83 -1.47 -5.93
CA ARG A 69 -20.53 -1.05 -4.71
C ARG A 69 -19.87 0.18 -4.07
N ILE A 70 -18.53 0.19 -3.97
CA ILE A 70 -17.78 1.33 -3.44
C ILE A 70 -18.06 2.58 -4.28
N ILE A 71 -17.90 2.49 -5.60
CA ILE A 71 -18.12 3.60 -6.54
C ILE A 71 -19.54 4.15 -6.40
N ARG A 72 -20.56 3.29 -6.46
CA ARG A 72 -21.97 3.72 -6.36
C ARG A 72 -22.28 4.37 -5.02
N CYS A 73 -21.79 3.82 -3.92
CA CYS A 73 -21.98 4.41 -2.59
C CYS A 73 -21.29 5.78 -2.48
N SER A 74 -20.05 5.90 -2.96
CA SER A 74 -19.26 7.13 -2.91
C SER A 74 -19.82 8.25 -3.80
N LEU A 75 -20.30 7.92 -5.01
CA LEU A 75 -20.86 8.93 -5.92
C LEU A 75 -22.29 9.35 -5.55
N ARG A 76 -23.08 8.46 -4.93
CA ARG A 76 -24.45 8.77 -4.47
C ARG A 76 -24.49 9.46 -3.11
N SER A 77 -23.41 9.47 -2.35
CA SER A 77 -23.41 10.12 -1.03
C SER A 77 -23.57 11.63 -1.19
N GLN A 78 -24.77 12.15 -1.01
CA GLN A 78 -25.06 13.60 -0.99
C GLN A 78 -24.72 14.24 0.37
N GLY A 79 -23.79 13.66 1.12
CA GLY A 79 -23.59 13.95 2.53
C GLY A 79 -24.73 13.35 3.38
N LEU A 80 -24.39 12.73 4.50
CA LEU A 80 -25.39 12.46 5.53
C LEU A 80 -25.82 13.80 6.15
N PRO A 81 -27.06 13.91 6.68
CA PRO A 81 -27.38 15.03 7.55
C PRO A 81 -26.31 15.07 8.64
N VAL A 82 -25.63 16.21 8.77
CA VAL A 82 -24.56 16.41 9.75
C VAL A 82 -25.19 16.20 11.12
N ALA A 83 -24.98 15.03 11.71
CA ALA A 83 -25.35 14.79 13.10
C ALA A 83 -24.63 15.84 13.94
N ALA A 84 -25.28 16.34 14.99
CA ALA A 84 -24.65 17.26 15.91
C ALA A 84 -23.36 16.62 16.43
N ILE A 85 -22.23 17.26 16.15
CA ILE A 85 -20.93 16.79 16.63
C ILE A 85 -20.85 17.16 18.10
N GLU A 86 -20.87 16.16 18.97
CA GLU A 86 -20.74 16.34 20.42
C GLU A 86 -19.34 15.89 20.89
N PRO A 87 -18.79 16.52 21.94
CA PRO A 87 -17.55 16.05 22.56
C PRO A 87 -17.68 14.62 23.09
N VAL A 88 -16.56 13.90 23.13
CA VAL A 88 -16.50 12.61 23.85
C VAL A 88 -16.71 12.85 25.35
N PRO A 89 -17.34 11.90 26.09
CA PRO A 89 -17.52 12.04 27.52
C PRO A 89 -16.20 12.24 28.27
N GLU A 90 -16.14 13.21 29.19
CA GLU A 90 -14.92 13.55 29.96
C GLU A 90 -14.30 12.35 30.67
N ARG A 91 -15.13 11.43 31.19
CA ARG A 91 -14.68 10.17 31.83
C ARG A 91 -13.84 9.26 30.93
N SER A 92 -13.88 9.45 29.62
CA SER A 92 -13.12 8.69 28.62
C SER A 92 -11.85 9.42 28.16
N VAL A 93 -11.56 10.60 28.73
CA VAL A 93 -10.47 11.48 28.32
C VAL A 93 -9.48 11.63 29.48
N SER A 94 -8.19 11.65 29.15
CA SER A 94 -7.12 12.06 30.07
C SER A 94 -6.09 12.90 29.32
N THR A 95 -5.86 14.13 29.79
CA THR A 95 -4.86 15.06 29.25
C THR A 95 -3.49 14.82 29.87
N VAL A 96 -2.40 15.18 29.20
CA VAL A 96 -1.04 14.93 29.73
C VAL A 96 -0.73 15.86 30.90
N GLU A 97 -1.24 17.09 30.81
CA GLU A 97 -1.01 18.21 31.71
C GLU A 97 -1.69 18.00 33.07
N GLU A 98 -2.90 17.41 33.09
CA GLU A 98 -3.69 17.24 34.31
C GLU A 98 -3.38 15.94 35.06
N ARG A 99 -2.63 15.01 34.44
CA ARG A 99 -2.24 13.74 35.06
C ARG A 99 -1.38 13.96 36.30
N THR A 100 -1.84 13.43 37.42
CA THR A 100 -1.07 13.36 38.66
C THR A 100 0.16 12.47 38.51
N MET A 101 1.15 12.64 39.40
CA MET A 101 2.35 11.79 39.41
C MET A 101 2.00 10.31 39.66
N ASP A 102 1.04 10.05 40.55
CA ASP A 102 0.57 8.71 40.89
C ASP A 102 -0.07 8.01 39.68
N GLU A 103 -0.90 8.72 38.90
CA GLU A 103 -1.50 8.17 37.67
C GLU A 103 -0.44 7.85 36.62
N ARG A 104 0.54 8.74 36.44
CA ARG A 104 1.65 8.52 35.50
C ARG A 104 2.44 7.28 35.88
N GLU A 105 2.82 7.15 37.14
CA GLU A 105 3.57 6.00 37.63
C GLU A 105 2.74 4.70 37.51
N ARG A 106 1.46 4.76 37.89
CA ARG A 106 0.55 3.62 37.77
C ARG A 106 0.44 3.14 36.32
N TRP A 107 0.17 4.03 35.37
CA TRP A 107 0.03 3.65 33.95
C TRP A 107 1.35 3.21 33.34
N TRP A 108 2.46 3.83 33.72
CA TRP A 108 3.79 3.39 33.31
C TRP A 108 4.07 1.94 33.74
N LYS A 109 3.84 1.61 35.02
CA LYS A 109 3.99 0.25 35.56
C LYS A 109 3.04 -0.74 34.87
N MET A 110 1.78 -0.35 34.64
CA MET A 110 0.81 -1.17 33.91
C MET A 110 1.27 -1.48 32.48
N GLY A 111 1.80 -0.47 31.77
CA GLY A 111 2.33 -0.64 30.43
C GLY A 111 3.54 -1.58 30.39
N LEU A 112 4.54 -1.36 31.23
CA LEU A 112 5.71 -2.23 31.31
C LEU A 112 5.34 -3.68 31.69
N LYS A 113 4.36 -3.85 32.58
CA LYS A 113 3.81 -5.18 32.88
C LYS A 113 3.16 -5.82 31.66
N ALA A 114 2.34 -5.08 30.91
CA ALA A 114 1.73 -5.62 29.69
C ALA A 114 2.76 -6.05 28.65
N ILE A 115 3.86 -5.29 28.53
CA ILE A 115 4.96 -5.61 27.62
C ILE A 115 5.68 -6.87 28.07
N SER A 116 6.06 -6.97 29.34
CA SER A 116 6.73 -8.15 29.89
C SER A 116 5.86 -9.41 29.86
N ASP A 117 4.53 -9.27 30.00
CA ASP A 117 3.57 -10.36 29.81
C ASP A 117 3.40 -10.77 28.32
N GLY A 118 4.08 -10.13 27.37
CA GLY A 118 3.96 -10.41 25.94
C GLY A 118 2.63 -9.97 25.31
N LYS A 119 1.97 -8.95 25.89
CA LYS A 119 0.62 -8.50 25.48
C LYS A 119 0.63 -7.26 24.58
N LEU A 120 1.80 -6.81 24.11
CA LEU A 120 1.93 -5.65 23.23
C LEU A 120 2.46 -6.05 21.86
N ALA A 121 1.80 -5.56 20.81
CA ALA A 121 2.31 -5.51 19.45
C ALA A 121 2.14 -4.09 18.89
N VAL A 122 2.94 -3.75 17.89
CA VAL A 122 2.89 -2.46 17.18
C VAL A 122 2.44 -2.69 15.75
N LEU A 123 1.44 -1.93 15.31
CA LEU A 123 1.01 -1.87 13.92
C LEU A 123 1.45 -0.53 13.31
N LEU A 124 2.41 -0.58 12.39
CA LEU A 124 2.86 0.60 11.65
C LEU A 124 2.17 0.66 10.29
N LEU A 125 1.54 1.80 10.01
CA LEU A 125 0.96 2.10 8.70
C LEU A 125 1.99 2.83 7.82
N SER A 126 2.68 2.09 6.94
CA SER A 126 3.80 2.56 6.11
C SER A 126 3.56 2.36 4.61
N GLY A 127 2.30 2.49 4.17
CA GLY A 127 1.92 2.34 2.76
C GLY A 127 2.36 3.51 1.85
N GLY A 128 2.74 4.65 2.42
CA GLY A 128 3.02 5.87 1.68
C GLY A 128 4.48 6.02 1.21
N GLN A 129 4.65 6.53 -0.01
CA GLN A 129 5.94 7.00 -0.51
C GLN A 129 6.34 8.34 0.11
N GLY A 130 7.65 8.63 0.14
CA GLY A 130 8.23 9.88 0.63
C GLY A 130 8.15 11.06 -0.34
N THR A 131 7.28 11.02 -1.37
CA THR A 131 7.31 11.97 -2.50
C THR A 131 7.18 13.44 -2.09
N ARG A 132 6.31 13.74 -1.11
CA ARG A 132 6.19 15.11 -0.55
C ARG A 132 7.41 15.60 0.23
N LEU A 133 8.30 14.68 0.60
CA LEU A 133 9.58 14.96 1.26
C LEU A 133 10.74 14.99 0.26
N GLY A 134 10.46 14.93 -1.05
CA GLY A 134 11.47 14.95 -2.10
C GLY A 134 12.23 13.63 -2.26
N SER A 135 11.68 12.51 -1.76
CA SER A 135 12.28 11.18 -1.87
C SER A 135 11.38 10.23 -2.65
N SER A 136 11.97 9.41 -3.52
CA SER A 136 11.31 8.28 -4.19
C SER A 136 11.16 7.04 -3.30
N ASP A 137 11.84 7.03 -2.16
CA ASP A 137 11.87 5.88 -1.25
C ASP A 137 10.62 5.82 -0.35
N PRO A 138 10.32 4.66 0.26
CA PRO A 138 9.33 4.57 1.32
C PRO A 138 9.59 5.61 2.42
N LYS A 139 8.53 6.25 2.93
CA LYS A 139 8.66 7.37 3.87
C LYS A 139 9.48 7.01 5.11
N GLY A 140 9.40 5.77 5.58
CA GLY A 140 10.18 5.32 6.75
C GLY A 140 11.69 5.31 6.53
N CYS A 141 12.17 5.25 5.29
CA CYS A 141 13.60 5.29 4.95
C CYS A 141 14.20 6.70 5.02
N VAL A 142 13.36 7.74 5.10
CA VAL A 142 13.80 9.14 5.05
C VAL A 142 14.65 9.48 6.28
N ASN A 143 15.82 10.08 6.02
CA ASN A 143 16.65 10.76 7.01
C ASN A 143 16.21 12.23 7.10
N VAL A 144 15.81 12.66 8.30
CA VAL A 144 15.32 14.02 8.56
C VAL A 144 16.43 15.02 8.95
N GLY A 145 17.70 14.64 8.79
CA GLY A 145 18.84 15.50 9.06
C GLY A 145 19.29 15.55 10.52
N LEU A 146 18.97 14.52 11.31
CA LEU A 146 19.52 14.41 12.67
C LEU A 146 21.03 14.14 12.62
N PRO A 147 21.83 14.58 13.62
CA PRO A 147 23.27 14.33 13.67
C PRO A 147 23.64 12.84 13.56
N SER A 148 22.75 11.94 13.99
CA SER A 148 22.93 10.50 13.90
C SER A 148 22.73 9.91 12.50
N GLY A 149 22.13 10.67 11.57
CA GLY A 149 21.79 10.22 10.21
C GLY A 149 20.71 9.15 10.13
N LYS A 150 20.03 8.83 11.23
CA LYS A 150 19.07 7.72 11.31
C LYS A 150 17.80 8.00 10.52
N SER A 151 17.27 6.97 9.90
CA SER A 151 15.94 7.00 9.26
C SER A 151 14.81 6.92 10.28
N LEU A 152 13.59 7.24 9.85
CA LEU A 152 12.40 7.11 10.69
C LEU A 152 12.17 5.66 11.17
N PHE A 153 12.42 4.66 10.30
CA PHE A 153 12.34 3.25 10.69
C PHE A 153 13.32 2.91 11.80
N GLN A 154 14.58 3.35 11.68
CA GLN A 154 15.59 3.08 12.70
C GLN A 154 15.22 3.74 14.04
N LEU A 155 14.76 4.99 14.02
CA LEU A 155 14.32 5.69 15.24
C LEU A 155 13.16 4.96 15.95
N GLN A 156 12.24 4.38 15.19
CA GLN A 156 11.12 3.60 15.74
C GLN A 156 11.58 2.23 16.27
N ALA A 157 12.43 1.53 15.54
CA ALA A 157 13.00 0.25 15.97
C ALA A 157 13.79 0.39 17.29
N GLU A 158 14.61 1.44 17.41
CA GLU A 158 15.37 1.70 18.64
C GLU A 158 14.48 2.07 19.84
N ARG A 159 13.32 2.69 19.60
CA ARG A 159 12.31 2.91 20.66
C ARG A 159 11.70 1.60 21.13
N ILE A 160 11.38 0.69 20.20
CA ILE A 160 10.87 -0.64 20.51
C ILE A 160 11.89 -1.41 21.37
N LEU A 161 13.16 -1.46 20.93
CA LEU A 161 14.26 -2.06 21.69
C LEU A 161 14.43 -1.44 23.09
N CYS A 162 14.35 -0.12 23.19
CA CYS A 162 14.46 0.59 24.47
C CYS A 162 13.36 0.17 25.44
N VAL A 163 12.10 0.17 25.00
CA VAL A 163 10.96 -0.17 25.87
C VAL A 163 10.96 -1.67 26.23
N GLN A 164 11.39 -2.57 25.33
CA GLN A 164 11.61 -3.98 25.66
C GLN A 164 12.62 -4.14 26.80
N ARG A 165 13.77 -3.43 26.72
CA ARG A 165 14.80 -3.46 27.77
C ARG A 165 14.26 -2.94 29.11
N LEU A 166 13.52 -1.84 29.08
CA LEU A 166 12.91 -1.27 30.29
C LEU A 166 11.89 -2.22 30.93
N ALA A 167 11.06 -2.89 30.12
CA ALA A 167 10.11 -3.88 30.61
C ALA A 167 10.82 -5.09 31.23
N ALA A 168 11.90 -5.58 30.59
CA ALA A 168 12.67 -6.71 31.10
C ALA A 168 13.32 -6.41 32.47
N GLN A 169 13.77 -5.17 32.72
CA GLN A 169 14.33 -4.77 34.00
C GLN A 169 13.32 -4.89 35.15
N VAL A 170 12.06 -4.48 34.92
CA VAL A 170 10.98 -4.56 35.93
C VAL A 170 10.62 -6.01 36.27
N THR A 171 10.72 -6.93 35.32
CA THR A 171 10.36 -8.35 35.52
C THR A 171 11.50 -9.19 36.11
N SER A 172 12.75 -8.77 35.89
CA SER A 172 13.95 -9.45 36.41
C SER A 172 14.03 -9.43 37.94
N GLU A 173 13.41 -8.44 38.60
CA GLU A 173 13.24 -8.39 40.06
C GLU A 173 12.23 -9.45 40.57
N GLY A 174 11.42 -10.04 39.69
CA GLY A 174 10.36 -11.01 40.01
C GLY A 174 10.60 -12.46 39.57
N GLY A 175 11.80 -12.81 39.09
CA GLY A 175 12.19 -14.21 38.79
C GLY A 175 11.68 -14.80 37.46
N GLY A 176 11.18 -13.98 36.53
CA GLY A 176 10.74 -14.44 35.20
C GLY A 176 11.90 -14.65 34.22
N SER A 177 11.95 -15.82 33.56
CA SER A 177 12.90 -16.09 32.46
C SER A 177 12.35 -15.58 31.14
N GLY A 178 12.98 -14.54 30.59
CA GLY A 178 12.83 -14.09 29.20
C GLY A 178 12.29 -12.68 29.04
N SER A 179 12.97 -11.87 28.22
CA SER A 179 12.42 -10.59 27.75
C SER A 179 11.37 -10.87 26.68
N ALA A 180 10.11 -10.53 26.93
CA ALA A 180 9.08 -10.59 25.90
C ALA A 180 9.44 -9.68 24.71
N LEU A 181 9.24 -10.19 23.50
CA LEU A 181 9.47 -9.45 22.27
C LEU A 181 8.21 -8.68 21.87
N ILE A 182 8.37 -7.42 21.47
CA ILE A 182 7.26 -6.63 20.93
C ILE A 182 7.20 -6.91 19.43
N HIS A 183 6.14 -7.58 18.99
CA HIS A 183 5.95 -7.87 17.58
C HIS A 183 5.62 -6.59 16.81
N TRP A 184 6.31 -6.36 15.70
CA TRP A 184 6.15 -5.19 14.85
C TRP A 184 5.56 -5.58 13.49
N TYR A 185 4.28 -5.30 13.32
CA TYR A 185 3.57 -5.44 12.06
C TYR A 185 3.74 -4.16 11.24
N ILE A 186 4.30 -4.28 10.04
CA ILE A 186 4.54 -3.16 9.14
C ILE A 186 3.65 -3.33 7.91
N MET A 187 2.63 -2.49 7.82
CA MET A 187 1.77 -2.40 6.65
C MET A 187 2.47 -1.58 5.56
N THR A 188 2.64 -2.15 4.38
CA THR A 188 3.21 -1.49 3.19
C THR A 188 2.15 -1.35 2.10
N SER A 189 2.49 -0.70 0.98
CA SER A 189 1.69 -0.76 -0.24
C SER A 189 2.41 -1.61 -1.28
N PRO A 190 1.74 -2.04 -2.37
CA PRO A 190 2.41 -2.71 -3.48
C PRO A 190 3.61 -1.92 -4.03
N PHE A 191 3.58 -0.58 -3.92
CA PHE A 191 4.64 0.30 -4.40
C PHE A 191 5.80 0.48 -3.42
N THR A 192 5.65 0.11 -2.15
CA THR A 192 6.68 0.34 -1.11
C THR A 192 7.20 -0.95 -0.47
N ASP A 193 6.54 -2.10 -0.67
CA ASP A 193 6.84 -3.33 0.05
C ASP A 193 8.27 -3.84 -0.19
N ASP A 194 8.64 -4.07 -1.45
CA ASP A 194 9.96 -4.59 -1.82
C ASP A 194 11.11 -3.71 -1.31
N ALA A 195 10.99 -2.39 -1.51
CA ALA A 195 11.98 -1.43 -1.04
C ALA A 195 12.08 -1.42 0.49
N THR A 196 10.95 -1.51 1.19
CA THR A 196 10.91 -1.55 2.65
C THR A 196 11.56 -2.82 3.19
N ARG A 197 11.22 -4.00 2.65
CA ARG A 197 11.82 -5.28 3.08
C ARG A 197 13.34 -5.27 2.91
N LYS A 198 13.82 -4.90 1.72
CA LYS A 198 15.25 -4.78 1.42
C LYS A 198 15.95 -3.78 2.35
N TYR A 199 15.29 -2.67 2.68
CA TYR A 199 15.82 -1.69 3.60
C TYR A 199 16.00 -2.27 5.01
N PHE A 200 15.03 -3.02 5.53
CA PHE A 200 15.16 -3.69 6.83
C PHE A 200 16.23 -4.78 6.83
N GLU A 201 16.26 -5.63 5.79
CA GLU A 201 17.26 -6.69 5.65
C GLU A 201 18.69 -6.12 5.60
N SER A 202 18.92 -5.09 4.77
CA SER A 202 20.23 -4.44 4.65
C SER A 202 20.71 -3.79 5.96
N HIS A 203 19.79 -3.40 6.84
CA HIS A 203 20.09 -2.81 8.15
C HIS A 203 19.99 -3.83 9.30
N LYS A 204 19.90 -5.13 9.00
CA LYS A 204 19.77 -6.22 9.99
C LYS A 204 18.66 -5.93 11.00
N TYR A 205 17.51 -5.50 10.48
CA TYR A 205 16.30 -5.15 11.25
C TYR A 205 16.57 -4.14 12.39
N PHE A 206 17.61 -3.32 12.27
CA PHE A 206 18.01 -2.30 13.25
C PHE A 206 18.27 -2.89 14.67
N GLY A 207 18.67 -4.16 14.74
CA GLY A 207 18.94 -4.86 16.00
C GLY A 207 17.74 -5.59 16.61
N LEU A 208 16.58 -5.55 15.95
CA LEU A 208 15.47 -6.47 16.22
C LEU A 208 15.80 -7.84 15.58
N GLU A 209 15.43 -8.94 16.25
CA GLU A 209 15.22 -10.26 15.64
C GLU A 209 14.29 -10.17 14.42
N SER A 210 14.64 -10.88 13.34
CA SER A 210 13.90 -10.84 12.09
C SER A 210 12.48 -11.42 12.20
N ASP A 211 12.27 -12.38 13.10
CA ASP A 211 10.97 -13.02 13.33
C ASP A 211 9.97 -12.12 14.07
N GLN A 212 10.44 -11.11 14.79
CA GLN A 212 9.58 -10.13 15.47
C GLN A 212 9.05 -9.04 14.52
N VAL A 213 9.47 -9.02 13.25
CA VAL A 213 9.03 -8.04 12.25
C VAL A 213 8.24 -8.76 11.14
N THR A 214 6.98 -8.39 10.97
CA THR A 214 6.12 -8.95 9.91
C THR A 214 5.64 -7.86 8.97
N PHE A 215 5.98 -8.00 7.70
CA PHE A 215 5.49 -7.13 6.64
C PHE A 215 4.25 -7.72 6.00
N PHE A 216 3.26 -6.87 5.76
CA PHE A 216 2.06 -7.22 5.00
C PHE A 216 1.61 -6.04 4.14
N GLN A 217 1.05 -6.34 2.97
CA GLN A 217 0.61 -5.32 2.03
C GLN A 217 -0.86 -4.97 2.27
N GLN A 218 -1.16 -3.67 2.22
CA GLN A 218 -2.54 -3.20 2.08
C GLN A 218 -3.05 -3.47 0.65
N GLY A 219 -4.37 -3.62 0.50
CA GLY A 219 -5.02 -3.69 -0.81
C GLY A 219 -5.04 -2.35 -1.55
N THR A 220 -5.34 -2.40 -2.85
CA THR A 220 -5.54 -1.24 -3.73
C THR A 220 -6.98 -1.18 -4.22
N ILE A 221 -7.40 -0.01 -4.70
CA ILE A 221 -8.64 0.18 -5.45
C ILE A 221 -8.33 0.98 -6.71
N PRO A 222 -8.99 0.70 -7.85
CA PRO A 222 -8.79 1.49 -9.06
C PRO A 222 -9.14 2.96 -8.86
N CYS A 223 -8.40 3.83 -9.52
CA CYS A 223 -8.80 5.22 -9.66
C CYS A 223 -10.03 5.31 -10.57
N VAL A 224 -11.00 6.15 -10.20
CA VAL A 224 -12.22 6.33 -10.99
C VAL A 224 -12.46 7.78 -11.36
N SER A 225 -13.01 7.98 -12.55
CA SER A 225 -13.47 9.26 -13.05
C SER A 225 -14.74 9.72 -12.32
N LYS A 226 -15.19 10.95 -12.62
CA LYS A 226 -16.41 11.53 -12.00
C LYS A 226 -17.69 10.75 -12.35
N ASP A 227 -17.69 10.08 -13.49
CA ASP A 227 -18.74 9.19 -13.97
C ASP A 227 -18.56 7.74 -13.50
N GLY A 228 -17.52 7.46 -12.70
CA GLY A 228 -17.31 6.16 -12.06
C GLY A 228 -16.61 5.12 -12.93
N ARG A 229 -16.02 5.51 -14.06
CA ARG A 229 -15.23 4.62 -14.93
C ARG A 229 -13.79 4.53 -14.45
N PHE A 230 -13.14 3.39 -14.70
CA PHE A 230 -11.72 3.21 -14.38
C PHE A 230 -10.85 4.21 -15.16
N ILE A 231 -9.88 4.80 -14.46
CA ILE A 231 -8.85 5.63 -15.06
C ILE A 231 -7.64 4.74 -15.33
N MET A 232 -7.32 4.59 -16.61
CA MET A 232 -6.14 3.87 -17.06
C MET A 232 -4.89 4.76 -16.91
N GLU A 233 -3.86 4.28 -16.22
CA GLU A 233 -2.53 4.89 -16.15
C GLU A 233 -1.81 4.80 -17.50
N THR A 234 -1.94 3.66 -18.17
CA THR A 234 -1.43 3.37 -19.52
C THR A 234 -2.48 2.55 -20.29
N PRO A 235 -2.30 2.29 -21.60
CA PRO A 235 -3.25 1.45 -22.35
C PRO A 235 -3.50 0.03 -21.77
N TYR A 236 -2.66 -0.46 -20.85
CA TYR A 236 -2.72 -1.80 -20.27
C TYR A 236 -2.70 -1.83 -18.72
N LYS A 237 -2.85 -0.68 -18.05
CA LYS A 237 -2.80 -0.54 -16.59
C LYS A 237 -3.67 0.60 -16.11
#